data_AF-A0A963SB45-F1
#
_entry.id   AF-A0A963SB45-F1
#
_cell.length_a   1.000
_cell.length_b   1.000
_cell.length_c   1.000
_cell.angle_alpha   90.00
_cell.angle_beta   90.00
_cell.angle_gamma   90.00
#
_symmetry.space_group_name_H-M   'P 1'
#
loop_
_entity.id
_entity.type
_entity.pdbx_description
1 polymer ?
#
loop_
_entity_poly.entity_id
_entity_poly.type
_entity_poly.pdbx_seq_one_letter_code
_entity_poly.pdbx_strand_id
1 'polypeptide(L)'
;MPRTSETLIEQSKYYDAEAQRAKAVIDAEFDYLAGPKGMLDNPFLTELQEVMAGADLEEKLERLRKLEGDYKEDSWEFNRRIKQILARSTDEAAREILNRRYHERYQVWLALNALIIAVKQQAEAARVARDLLKFARAFGEAGD
;
A
#
# COMPACT_ATOMS: atom_id res chain seq x y z
N MET A 1 -36.69 -13.97 14.92
CA MET A 1 -35.84 -12.77 14.76
C MET A 1 -35.37 -12.66 13.30
N PRO A 2 -36.11 -11.99 12.39
CA PRO A 2 -35.74 -12.00 10.96
C PRO A 2 -34.78 -10.87 10.53
N ARG A 3 -34.80 -9.71 11.21
CA ARG A 3 -34.09 -8.49 10.75
C ARG A 3 -32.57 -8.48 10.98
N THR A 4 -32.04 -9.29 11.89
CA THR A 4 -30.61 -9.30 12.22
C THR A 4 -29.77 -9.99 11.13
N SER A 5 -30.29 -11.06 10.52
CA SER A 5 -29.57 -11.84 9.51
C SER A 5 -29.43 -11.07 8.19
N GLU A 6 -30.48 -10.38 7.73
CA GLU A 6 -30.45 -9.55 6.52
C GLU A 6 -29.48 -8.38 6.67
N THR A 7 -29.48 -7.72 7.85
CA THR A 7 -28.55 -6.63 8.16
C THR A 7 -27.08 -7.11 8.13
N LEU A 8 -26.79 -8.31 8.65
CA LEU A 8 -25.44 -8.89 8.62
C LEU A 8 -24.99 -9.26 7.19
N ILE A 9 -25.90 -9.73 6.34
CA ILE A 9 -25.62 -10.03 4.94
C ILE A 9 -25.31 -8.75 4.15
N GLU A 10 -26.05 -7.66 4.39
CA GLU A 10 -25.77 -6.36 3.77
C GLU A 10 -24.43 -5.77 4.22
N GLN A 11 -24.10 -5.90 5.51
CA GLN A 11 -22.79 -5.48 6.03
C GLN A 11 -21.65 -6.31 5.43
N SER A 12 -21.81 -7.63 5.27
CA SER A 12 -20.82 -8.47 4.58
C SER A 12 -20.55 -7.98 3.16
N LYS A 13 -21.61 -7.69 2.39
CA LYS A 13 -21.46 -7.16 1.01
C LYS A 13 -20.72 -5.82 0.97
N TYR A 14 -20.97 -4.95 1.96
CA TYR A 14 -20.26 -3.68 2.09
C TYR A 14 -18.75 -3.89 2.28
N TYR A 15 -18.35 -4.77 3.20
CA TYR A 15 -16.94 -5.05 3.47
C TYR A 15 -16.26 -5.78 2.29
N ASP A 16 -16.97 -6.66 1.58
CA ASP A 16 -16.45 -7.26 0.33
C ASP A 16 -16.16 -6.18 -0.73
N ALA A 17 -17.04 -5.18 -0.86
CA ALA A 17 -16.83 -4.05 -1.76
C ALA A 17 -15.68 -3.12 -1.32
N GLU A 18 -15.44 -2.96 -0.02
CA GLU A 18 -14.24 -2.27 0.49
C GLU A 18 -12.96 -3.04 0.16
N ALA A 19 -12.94 -4.36 0.34
CA ALA A 19 -11.79 -5.19 0.00
C ALA A 19 -11.47 -5.14 -1.51
N GLN A 20 -12.48 -5.12 -2.37
CA GLN A 20 -12.31 -4.97 -3.82
C GLN A 20 -11.77 -3.59 -4.21
N ARG A 21 -12.26 -2.51 -3.57
CA ARG A 21 -11.74 -1.15 -3.79
C ARG A 21 -10.28 -1.05 -3.37
N ALA A 22 -9.94 -1.59 -2.20
CA ALA A 22 -8.56 -1.63 -1.72
C ALA A 22 -7.64 -2.40 -2.68
N LYS A 23 -8.10 -3.54 -3.21
CA LYS A 23 -7.36 -4.29 -4.23
C LYS A 23 -7.11 -3.47 -5.50
N ALA A 24 -8.11 -2.74 -5.99
CA ALA A 24 -7.96 -1.90 -7.17
C ALA A 24 -6.91 -0.79 -6.97
N VAL A 25 -6.87 -0.19 -5.78
CA VAL A 25 -5.82 0.78 -5.42
C VAL A 25 -4.45 0.10 -5.38
N ILE A 26 -4.34 -1.08 -4.76
CA ILE A 26 -3.09 -1.85 -4.70
C ILE A 26 -2.57 -2.14 -6.12
N ASP A 27 -3.43 -2.65 -7.00
CA ASP A 27 -3.05 -2.98 -8.37
C ASP A 27 -2.58 -1.71 -9.12
N ALA A 28 -3.29 -0.58 -8.97
CA ALA A 28 -2.95 0.68 -9.64
C ALA A 28 -1.62 1.29 -9.14
N GLU A 29 -1.37 1.29 -7.83
CA GLU A 29 -0.12 1.78 -7.26
C GLU A 29 1.06 0.87 -7.63
N PHE A 30 0.82 -0.44 -7.71
CA PHE A 30 1.82 -1.39 -8.18
C PHE A 30 2.15 -1.19 -9.66
N ASP A 31 1.14 -1.01 -10.51
CA ASP A 31 1.33 -0.70 -11.93
C ASP A 31 2.07 0.63 -12.14
N TYR A 32 1.81 1.64 -11.30
CA TYR A 32 2.57 2.89 -11.30
C TYR A 32 4.05 2.65 -10.99
N LEU A 33 4.34 1.84 -9.97
CA LEU A 33 5.69 1.49 -9.55
C LEU A 33 6.42 0.59 -10.57
N ALA A 34 5.70 -0.30 -11.25
CA ALA A 34 6.25 -1.28 -12.20
C ALA A 34 6.31 -0.79 -13.66
N GLY A 35 5.57 0.27 -14.02
CA GLY A 35 5.46 0.77 -15.40
C GLY A 35 6.69 1.54 -15.90
N PRO A 36 6.72 1.99 -17.18
CA PRO A 36 7.86 2.69 -17.78
C PRO A 36 8.16 4.08 -17.19
N LYS A 37 7.22 4.64 -16.40
CA LYS A 37 7.43 5.84 -15.56
C LYS A 37 7.90 5.49 -14.15
N GLY A 38 7.74 4.23 -13.73
CA GLY A 38 8.32 3.63 -12.54
C GLY A 38 9.77 3.28 -12.79
N MET A 39 10.65 4.08 -12.19
CA MET A 39 12.11 4.05 -12.28
C MET A 39 12.72 2.68 -12.62
N LEU A 40 13.25 2.58 -13.85
CA LEU A 40 13.69 1.35 -14.52
C LEU A 40 14.84 0.55 -13.87
N ASP A 41 15.46 1.00 -12.77
CA ASP A 41 16.60 0.29 -12.17
C ASP A 41 16.59 0.44 -10.64
N ASN A 42 15.46 0.12 -10.02
CA ASN A 42 15.33 0.23 -8.58
C ASN A 42 15.29 -1.17 -7.93
N PRO A 43 16.34 -1.60 -7.19
CA PRO A 43 16.35 -2.85 -6.42
C PRO A 43 15.13 -3.01 -5.50
N PHE A 44 14.55 -1.88 -5.05
CA PHE A 44 13.35 -1.84 -4.22
C PHE A 44 12.10 -2.38 -4.93
N LEU A 45 12.02 -2.32 -6.27
CA LEU A 45 10.86 -2.86 -7.01
C LEU A 45 10.85 -4.39 -6.99
N THR A 46 12.03 -5.02 -7.09
CA THR A 46 12.15 -6.47 -7.00
C THR A 46 11.71 -6.95 -5.61
N GLU A 47 12.18 -6.30 -4.55
CA GLU A 47 11.78 -6.64 -3.18
C GLU A 47 10.28 -6.40 -2.97
N LEU A 48 9.72 -5.30 -3.49
CA LEU A 48 8.28 -5.04 -3.44
C LEU A 48 7.46 -6.11 -4.18
N GLN A 49 7.90 -6.54 -5.37
CA GLN A 49 7.26 -7.60 -6.14
C GLN A 49 7.22 -8.91 -5.34
N GLU A 50 8.32 -9.27 -4.66
CA GLU A 50 8.40 -10.44 -3.80
C GLU A 50 7.45 -10.35 -2.60
N VAL A 51 7.35 -9.17 -1.97
CA VAL A 51 6.39 -8.91 -0.88
C VAL A 51 4.96 -9.12 -1.36
N MET A 52 4.62 -8.61 -2.55
CA MET A 52 3.26 -8.70 -3.08
C MET A 52 2.88 -10.11 -3.58
N ALA A 53 3.86 -10.91 -4.04
CA ALA A 53 3.64 -12.24 -4.58
C ALA A 53 3.46 -13.36 -3.53
N GLY A 54 4.07 -13.24 -2.35
CA GLY A 54 4.36 -14.42 -1.52
C GLY A 54 3.62 -14.61 -0.20
N ALA A 55 2.83 -13.64 0.27
CA ALA A 55 2.45 -13.58 1.69
C ALA A 55 0.95 -13.36 1.96
N ASP A 56 0.50 -13.72 3.17
CA ASP A 56 -0.80 -13.27 3.67
C ASP A 56 -0.83 -11.74 3.87
N LEU A 57 -2.01 -11.15 4.09
CA LEU A 57 -2.14 -9.68 4.15
C LEU A 57 -1.41 -9.05 5.36
N GLU A 58 -1.25 -9.77 6.47
CA GLU A 58 -0.57 -9.25 7.66
C GLU A 58 0.96 -9.26 7.46
N GLU A 59 1.49 -10.34 6.90
CA GLU A 59 2.90 -10.44 6.53
C GLU A 59 3.28 -9.44 5.43
N LYS A 60 2.37 -9.20 4.45
CA LYS A 60 2.52 -8.12 3.47
C LYS A 60 2.65 -6.76 4.15
N LEU A 61 1.84 -6.48 5.16
CA LEU A 61 1.88 -5.21 5.88
C LEU A 61 3.18 -5.01 6.65
N GLU A 62 3.66 -6.04 7.33
CA GLU A 62 4.91 -5.96 8.08
C GLU A 62 6.10 -5.68 7.15
N ARG A 63 6.17 -6.43 6.03
CA ARG A 63 7.21 -6.24 5.02
C ARG A 63 7.13 -4.87 4.34
N LEU A 64 5.93 -4.40 3.98
CA LEU A 64 5.75 -3.06 3.42
C LEU A 64 6.16 -1.94 4.40
N ARG A 65 5.88 -2.09 5.70
CA ARG A 65 6.32 -1.11 6.71
C ARG A 65 7.83 -1.05 6.85
N LYS A 66 8.50 -2.21 6.80
CA LYS A 66 9.96 -2.26 6.79
C LYS A 66 10.52 -1.52 5.58
N LEU A 67 9.99 -1.83 4.38
CA LEU A 67 10.34 -1.14 3.14
C LEU A 67 10.10 0.38 3.20
N GLU A 68 8.96 0.82 3.76
CA GLU A 68 8.68 2.25 3.96
C GLU A 68 9.72 2.90 4.88
N GLY A 69 10.10 2.22 5.97
CA GLY A 69 11.12 2.70 6.91
C GLY A 69 12.46 2.92 6.23
N ASP A 70 12.95 1.90 5.54
CA ASP A 70 14.22 1.93 4.80
C ASP A 70 14.21 3.03 3.73
N TYR A 71 13.11 3.12 2.95
CA TYR A 71 13.00 4.11 1.87
C TYR A 71 12.82 5.55 2.37
N LYS A 72 12.17 5.74 3.53
CA LYS A 72 12.00 7.05 4.17
C LYS A 72 13.34 7.60 4.66
N GLU A 73 14.18 6.75 5.26
CA GLU A 73 15.52 7.12 5.69
C GLU A 73 16.40 7.49 4.49
N ASP A 74 16.43 6.64 3.46
CA ASP A 74 17.12 6.90 2.20
C ASP A 74 16.66 8.19 1.50
N SER A 75 15.36 8.45 1.49
CA SER A 75 14.77 9.66 0.90
C SER A 75 15.16 10.92 1.69
N TRP A 76 15.23 10.82 3.02
CA TRP A 76 15.66 11.93 3.88
C TRP A 76 17.15 12.25 3.70
N GLU A 77 18.01 11.23 3.67
CA GLU A 77 19.45 11.42 3.46
C GLU A 77 19.73 11.98 2.05
N PHE A 78 19.03 11.46 1.03
CA PHE A 78 19.09 11.99 -0.32
C PHE A 78 18.64 13.46 -0.39
N ASN A 79 17.54 13.82 0.27
CA ASN A 79 17.04 15.20 0.35
C ASN A 79 18.09 16.14 0.98
N ARG A 80 18.69 15.71 2.10
CA ARG A 80 19.76 16.46 2.77
C ARG A 80 20.95 16.67 1.83
N ARG A 81 21.38 15.63 1.12
CA ARG A 81 22.53 15.68 0.21
C ARG A 81 22.26 16.55 -1.01
N ILE A 82 21.07 16.46 -1.61
CA ILE A 82 20.66 17.34 -2.72
C ILE A 82 20.65 18.80 -2.28
N LYS A 83 20.04 19.14 -1.14
CA LYS A 83 20.03 20.53 -0.65
C LYS A 83 21.44 21.10 -0.47
N GLN A 84 22.37 20.28 0.05
CA GLN A 84 23.77 20.67 0.18
C GLN A 84 24.45 20.92 -1.18
N ILE A 85 24.17 20.09 -2.18
CA ILE A 85 24.70 20.24 -3.53
C ILE A 85 24.08 21.47 -4.22
N LEU A 86 22.76 21.63 -4.19
CA LEU A 86 22.06 22.76 -4.81
C LEU A 86 22.52 24.10 -4.22
N ALA A 87 22.74 24.14 -2.89
CA ALA A 87 23.23 25.34 -2.21
C ALA A 87 24.66 25.74 -2.59
N ARG A 88 25.46 24.80 -3.10
CA ARG A 88 26.88 25.01 -3.47
C ARG A 88 27.13 25.03 -4.97
N SER A 89 26.21 24.51 -5.78
CA SER A 89 26.32 24.43 -7.24
C SER A 89 25.78 25.69 -7.90
N THR A 90 26.43 26.23 -8.94
CA THR A 90 25.87 27.28 -9.81
C THR A 90 25.37 26.75 -11.15
N ASP A 91 25.46 25.43 -11.39
CA ASP A 91 25.05 24.77 -12.64
C ASP A 91 23.55 24.45 -12.62
N GLU A 92 22.79 25.15 -13.45
CA GLU A 92 21.33 25.02 -13.56
C GLU A 92 20.88 23.66 -14.11
N ALA A 93 21.61 23.09 -15.07
CA ALA A 93 21.28 21.78 -15.66
C ALA A 93 21.47 20.65 -14.64
N ALA A 94 22.54 20.70 -13.85
CA ALA A 94 22.76 19.77 -12.76
C ALA A 94 21.68 19.90 -11.66
N ARG A 95 21.26 21.14 -11.35
CA ARG A 95 20.18 21.41 -10.39
C ARG A 95 18.84 20.84 -10.87
N GLU A 96 18.51 20.97 -12.16
CA GLU A 96 17.29 20.42 -12.75
C GLU A 96 17.26 18.89 -12.68
N ILE A 97 18.36 18.21 -13.08
CA ILE A 97 18.47 16.74 -13.03
C ILE A 97 18.30 16.24 -11.58
N LEU A 98 18.95 16.89 -10.62
CA LEU A 98 18.83 16.56 -9.20
C LEU A 98 17.39 16.76 -8.70
N ASN A 99 16.73 17.84 -9.10
CA ASN A 99 15.34 18.10 -8.72
C ASN A 99 14.36 17.08 -9.32
N ARG A 100 14.59 16.64 -10.56
CA ARG A 100 13.80 15.55 -11.18
C ARG A 100 13.95 14.23 -10.41
N ARG A 101 15.19 13.83 -10.09
CA ARG A 101 15.45 12.64 -9.25
C ARG A 101 14.81 12.73 -7.86
N TYR A 102 14.76 13.94 -7.28
CA TYR A 102 14.04 14.19 -6.03
C TYR A 102 12.53 13.95 -6.19
N HIS A 103 11.93 14.48 -7.25
CA HIS A 103 10.51 14.29 -7.53
C HIS A 103 10.17 12.81 -7.69
N GLU A 104 10.96 12.07 -8.45
CA GLU A 104 10.76 10.63 -8.67
C GLU A 104 10.80 9.84 -7.37
N ARG A 105 11.81 10.07 -6.50
CA ARG A 105 11.89 9.39 -5.19
C ARG A 105 10.72 9.73 -4.29
N TYR A 106 10.30 10.99 -4.26
CA TYR A 106 9.16 11.41 -3.48
C TYR A 106 7.85 10.73 -3.93
N GLN A 107 7.63 10.59 -5.24
CA GLN A 107 6.48 9.88 -5.77
C GLN A 107 6.48 8.40 -5.41
N VAL A 108 7.65 7.74 -5.44
CA VAL A 108 7.76 6.34 -4.99
C VAL A 108 7.42 6.19 -3.50
N TRP A 109 7.86 7.12 -2.66
CA TRP A 109 7.48 7.12 -1.24
C TRP A 109 5.96 7.28 -1.03
N LEU A 110 5.31 8.16 -1.81
CA LEU A 110 3.86 8.33 -1.75
C LEU A 110 3.11 7.07 -2.18
N ALA A 111 3.52 6.44 -3.27
CA ALA A 111 2.92 5.18 -3.76
C ALA A 111 3.09 4.05 -2.73
N LEU A 112 4.26 3.93 -2.08
CA LEU A 112 4.48 2.97 -0.99
C LEU A 112 3.55 3.20 0.21
N ASN A 113 3.33 4.45 0.60
CA ASN A 113 2.43 4.77 1.70
C ASN A 113 0.96 4.47 1.34
N ALA A 114 0.55 4.79 0.11
CA ALA A 114 -0.77 4.46 -0.43
C ALA A 114 -1.01 2.94 -0.44
N LEU A 115 -0.01 2.15 -0.87
CA LEU A 115 -0.03 0.69 -0.81
C LEU A 115 -0.24 0.16 0.62
N ILE A 116 0.49 0.69 1.60
CA ILE A 116 0.34 0.29 3.01
C ILE A 116 -1.08 0.55 3.51
N ILE A 117 -1.64 1.71 3.20
CA ILE A 117 -3.01 2.08 3.60
C ILE A 117 -4.01 1.12 2.96
N ALA A 118 -3.88 0.87 1.66
CA ALA A 118 -4.79 0.01 0.92
C ALA A 118 -4.71 -1.46 1.42
N VAL A 119 -3.52 -2.01 1.66
CA VAL A 119 -3.37 -3.36 2.22
C VAL A 119 -3.95 -3.43 3.64
N LYS A 120 -3.83 -2.38 4.47
CA LYS A 120 -4.45 -2.34 5.82
C LYS A 120 -5.97 -2.42 5.72
N GLN A 121 -6.56 -1.60 4.84
CA GLN A 121 -7.99 -1.58 4.61
C GLN A 121 -8.48 -2.94 4.09
N GLN A 122 -7.74 -3.56 3.18
CA GLN A 122 -8.07 -4.90 2.67
C GLN A 122 -8.01 -5.96 3.78
N ALA A 123 -6.97 -5.93 4.62
CA ALA A 123 -6.82 -6.87 5.74
C ALA A 123 -7.95 -6.72 6.76
N GLU A 124 -8.31 -5.48 7.10
CA GLU A 124 -9.39 -5.19 8.03
C GLU A 124 -10.75 -5.61 7.48
N ALA A 125 -11.07 -5.26 6.23
CA ALA A 125 -12.32 -5.66 5.58
C ALA A 125 -12.45 -7.20 5.51
N ALA A 126 -11.38 -7.91 5.13
CA ALA A 126 -11.36 -9.36 5.08
C ALA A 126 -11.49 -10.03 6.47
N ARG A 127 -10.98 -9.39 7.53
CA ARG A 127 -11.17 -9.85 8.91
C ARG A 127 -12.63 -9.67 9.33
N VAL A 128 -13.20 -8.48 9.13
CA VAL A 128 -14.58 -8.17 9.54
C VAL A 128 -15.59 -9.05 8.80
N ALA A 129 -15.44 -9.26 7.49
CA ALA A 129 -16.30 -10.17 6.74
C ALA A 129 -16.27 -11.61 7.29
N ARG A 130 -15.09 -12.12 7.65
CA ARG A 130 -14.94 -13.44 8.30
C ARG A 130 -15.63 -13.51 9.67
N ASP A 131 -15.47 -12.47 10.49
CA ASP A 131 -16.09 -12.38 11.82
C ASP A 131 -17.62 -12.34 11.72
N LEU A 132 -18.16 -11.58 10.75
CA LEU A 132 -19.61 -11.50 10.48
C LEU A 132 -20.18 -12.84 10.03
N LEU A 133 -19.48 -13.57 9.15
CA LEU A 133 -19.90 -14.90 8.69
C LEU A 133 -19.87 -15.93 9.82
N LYS A 134 -18.83 -15.91 10.67
CA LYS A 134 -18.75 -16.79 11.85
C LYS A 134 -19.89 -16.52 12.81
N PHE A 135 -20.20 -15.24 13.06
CA PHE A 135 -21.33 -14.84 13.87
C PHE A 135 -22.66 -15.31 13.26
N ALA A 136 -22.89 -15.04 11.97
CA ALA A 136 -24.11 -15.48 11.28
C ALA A 136 -24.32 -17.00 11.35
N ARG A 137 -23.26 -17.82 11.26
CA ARG A 137 -23.34 -19.28 11.44
C ARG A 137 -23.71 -19.69 12.86
N ALA A 138 -23.08 -19.10 13.88
CA ALA A 138 -23.40 -19.39 15.28
C ALA A 138 -24.87 -19.08 15.63
N PHE A 139 -25.44 -18.03 15.03
CA PHE A 139 -26.87 -17.72 15.18
C PHE A 139 -27.79 -18.68 14.41
N GLY A 140 -27.35 -19.18 13.27
CA GLY A 140 -28.07 -20.22 12.52
C GLY A 140 -28.12 -21.56 13.25
N GLU A 141 -27.02 -21.93 13.92
CA GLU A 141 -26.90 -23.19 14.68
C GLU A 141 -27.61 -23.16 16.04
N ALA A 142 -27.76 -21.98 16.67
CA ALA A 142 -28.48 -21.82 17.94
C ALA A 142 -30.00 -21.66 17.80
N GLY A 143 -30.51 -21.63 16.57
CA GLY A 143 -31.94 -21.56 16.24
C GLY A 143 -32.60 -22.92 16.00
N ASP A 144 -31.84 -24.00 16.14
CA ASP A 144 -32.28 -25.41 16.16
C ASP A 144 -32.43 -25.91 17.61
#